data_AF-A0A2W4KUX6-F1
#
_entry.id   AF-A0A2W4KUX6-F1
#
_cell.length_a   1.000
_cell.length_b   1.000
_cell.length_c   1.000
_cell.angle_alpha   90.00
_cell.angle_beta   90.00
_cell.angle_gamma   90.00
#
_symmetry.space_group_name_H-M   'P 1'
#
loop_
_entity.id
_entity.type
_entity.pdbx_description
1 polymer ?
#
loop_
_entity_poly.entity_id
_entity_poly.type
_entity_poly.pdbx_seq_one_letter_code
_entity_poly.pdbx_strand_id
1 'polypeptide(L)'
;MSTSDFSDVTLNFDAVLFDAGDTLIRLTDGETLLRRAAAELGVTALNPAEVARVWRRVLERASTAEELAKGRDLSPERHREVWIELYETAGCAALARGLSERLYELTLRADSWEAFPDSVATLRALRARGVRLGLVSDTGFDLRPALDRLGLAA
;
A
#
# COMPACT_ATOMS: atom_id res chain seq x y z
N MET A 1 43.03 16.04 -14.66
CA MET A 1 41.80 15.60 -13.98
C MET A 1 41.39 14.30 -14.61
N SER A 2 41.56 13.18 -13.90
CA SER A 2 41.20 11.85 -14.41
C SER A 2 39.70 11.66 -14.21
N THR A 3 38.95 11.56 -15.31
CA THR A 3 37.57 11.07 -15.28
C THR A 3 37.64 9.57 -15.03
N SER A 4 37.23 9.11 -13.85
CA SER A 4 37.09 7.68 -13.57
C SER A 4 36.05 7.10 -14.52
N ASP A 5 36.52 6.25 -15.43
CA ASP A 5 35.69 5.49 -16.33
C ASP A 5 34.99 4.37 -15.53
N PHE A 6 33.67 4.46 -15.40
CA PHE A 6 32.83 3.45 -14.74
C PHE A 6 32.40 2.34 -15.72
N SER A 7 32.96 2.29 -16.93
CA SER A 7 32.60 1.31 -17.96
C SER A 7 32.90 -0.15 -17.61
N ASP A 8 33.64 -0.42 -16.52
CA ASP A 8 34.12 -1.76 -16.17
C ASP A 8 33.70 -2.24 -14.76
N VAL A 9 32.76 -1.55 -14.11
CA VAL A 9 32.17 -2.08 -12.86
C VAL A 9 30.94 -2.90 -13.21
N THR A 10 31.11 -4.20 -13.48
CA THR A 10 30.01 -5.15 -13.32
C THR A 10 29.63 -5.21 -11.85
N LEU A 11 28.69 -4.37 -11.44
CA LEU A 11 28.05 -4.45 -10.13
C LEU A 11 27.27 -5.77 -10.06
N ASN A 12 27.88 -6.79 -9.50
CA ASN A 12 27.23 -8.05 -9.21
C ASN A 12 26.61 -7.97 -7.81
N PHE A 13 25.29 -7.83 -7.73
CA PHE A 13 24.58 -7.76 -6.46
C PHE A 13 24.24 -9.17 -5.97
N ASP A 14 24.65 -9.49 -4.74
CA ASP A 14 24.27 -10.75 -4.08
C ASP A 14 22.77 -10.85 -3.79
N ALA A 15 22.15 -9.69 -3.52
CA ALA A 15 20.74 -9.56 -3.22
C ALA A 15 20.20 -8.17 -3.56
N VAL A 16 18.88 -8.09 -3.77
CA VAL A 16 18.12 -6.83 -3.87
C VAL A 16 16.98 -6.89 -2.87
N LEU A 17 16.85 -5.84 -2.06
CA LEU A 17 15.74 -5.63 -1.14
C LEU A 17 14.75 -4.65 -1.76
N PHE A 18 13.47 -4.99 -1.74
CA PHE A 18 12.39 -4.16 -2.25
C PHE A 18 11.51 -3.67 -1.11
N ASP A 19 11.05 -2.43 -1.23
CA ASP A 19 9.82 -2.00 -0.56
C ASP A 19 8.59 -2.59 -1.29
N ALA A 20 7.43 -2.55 -0.65
CA ALA A 20 6.16 -3.04 -1.18
C ALA A 20 5.29 -1.93 -1.78
N GLY A 21 4.80 -1.02 -0.93
CA GLY A 21 3.82 0.00 -1.29
C GLY A 21 4.38 1.03 -2.26
N ASP A 22 3.65 1.31 -3.33
CA ASP A 22 4.06 2.21 -4.41
C ASP A 22 5.44 1.87 -5.03
N THR A 23 5.89 0.62 -4.86
CA THR A 23 7.13 0.05 -5.44
C THR A 23 6.82 -1.21 -6.24
N LEU A 24 6.27 -2.25 -5.59
CA LEU A 24 5.84 -3.49 -6.23
C LEU A 24 4.33 -3.61 -6.33
N ILE A 25 3.62 -3.07 -5.34
CA ILE A 25 2.17 -3.14 -5.24
C ILE A 25 1.60 -1.80 -4.83
N ARG A 26 0.33 -1.60 -5.11
CA ARG A 26 -0.45 -0.46 -4.62
C ARG A 26 -1.81 -0.94 -4.17
N LEU A 27 -2.45 -0.15 -3.32
CA LEU A 27 -3.86 -0.34 -3.01
C LEU A 27 -4.68 -0.10 -4.29
N THR A 28 -5.68 -0.93 -4.51
CA THR A 28 -6.73 -0.68 -5.52
C THR A 28 -7.30 0.71 -5.28
N ASP A 29 -7.71 1.40 -6.35
CA ASP A 29 -8.27 2.76 -6.30
C ASP A 29 -9.09 3.01 -5.02
N GLY A 30 -8.58 3.90 -4.15
CA GLY A 30 -9.10 4.00 -2.80
C GLY A 30 -10.51 4.57 -2.74
N GLU A 31 -10.93 5.37 -3.73
CA GLU A 31 -12.34 5.75 -3.84
C GLU A 31 -13.23 4.54 -4.12
N THR A 32 -12.77 3.61 -4.96
CA THR A 32 -13.47 2.36 -5.25
C THR A 32 -13.56 1.46 -4.03
N LEU A 33 -12.49 1.34 -3.24
CA LEU A 33 -12.54 0.61 -1.97
C LEU A 33 -13.46 1.29 -0.94
N LEU A 34 -13.46 2.61 -0.85
CA LEU A 34 -14.37 3.37 0.00
C LEU A 34 -15.83 3.11 -0.39
N ARG A 35 -16.15 3.20 -1.69
CA ARG A 35 -17.50 2.88 -2.20
C ARG A 35 -17.90 1.43 -1.91
N ARG A 36 -16.97 0.48 -2.05
CA ARG A 36 -17.19 -0.94 -1.69
C ARG A 36 -17.47 -1.11 -0.21
N ALA A 37 -16.67 -0.48 0.66
CA ALA A 37 -16.88 -0.52 2.11
C ALA A 37 -18.25 0.05 2.50
N ALA A 38 -18.65 1.18 1.92
CA ALA A 38 -19.96 1.77 2.16
C ALA A 38 -21.11 0.87 1.68
N ALA A 39 -20.96 0.25 0.51
CA ALA A 39 -21.96 -0.69 -0.02
C ALA A 39 -22.13 -1.92 0.89
N GLU A 40 -21.04 -2.46 1.45
CA GLU A 40 -21.09 -3.56 2.43
C GLU A 40 -21.76 -3.17 3.76
N LEU A 41 -21.85 -1.86 4.06
CA LEU A 41 -22.60 -1.29 5.18
C LEU A 41 -24.05 -0.90 4.80
N GLY A 42 -24.49 -1.21 3.58
CA GLY A 42 -25.84 -0.92 3.09
C GLY A 42 -26.03 0.49 2.50
N VAL A 43 -24.96 1.27 2.33
CA VAL A 43 -25.00 2.61 1.73
C VAL A 43 -24.49 2.55 0.29
N THR A 44 -25.41 2.46 -0.67
CA THR A 44 -25.07 2.30 -2.10
C THR A 44 -25.16 3.60 -2.91
N ALA A 45 -25.76 4.65 -2.35
CA ALA A 45 -25.89 5.97 -2.99
C ALA A 45 -25.02 6.99 -2.25
N LEU A 46 -23.78 7.16 -2.72
CA LEU A 46 -22.87 8.21 -2.26
C LEU A 46 -22.70 9.28 -3.32
N ASN A 47 -22.57 10.54 -2.90
CA ASN A 47 -22.19 11.62 -3.80
C ASN A 47 -20.73 11.41 -4.24
N PRO A 48 -20.44 11.25 -5.55
CA PRO A 48 -19.08 11.01 -6.03
C PRO A 48 -18.09 12.14 -5.67
N ALA A 49 -18.54 13.39 -5.66
CA ALA A 49 -17.70 14.53 -5.30
C ALA A 49 -17.30 14.48 -3.81
N GLU A 50 -18.19 13.99 -2.94
CA GLU A 50 -17.91 13.82 -1.52
C GLU A 50 -16.95 12.66 -1.25
N VAL A 51 -17.11 11.55 -1.98
CA VAL A 51 -16.15 10.43 -1.93
C VAL A 51 -14.76 10.90 -2.34
N ALA A 52 -14.64 11.60 -3.48
CA ALA A 52 -13.37 12.15 -3.94
C ALA A 52 -12.76 13.15 -2.95
N ARG A 53 -13.59 13.96 -2.29
CA ARG A 53 -13.16 14.92 -1.26
C ARG A 53 -12.65 14.24 0.00
N VAL A 54 -13.32 13.18 0.47
CA VAL A 54 -12.86 12.37 1.61
C VAL A 54 -11.55 11.66 1.26
N TRP A 55 -11.48 11.01 0.11
CA TRP A 55 -10.27 10.28 -0.29
C TRP A 55 -9.06 11.20 -0.48
N ARG A 56 -9.25 12.40 -1.06
CA ARG A 56 -8.18 13.41 -1.14
C ARG A 56 -7.65 13.78 0.25
N ARG A 57 -8.54 13.98 1.22
CA ARG A 57 -8.14 14.27 2.61
C ARG A 57 -7.37 13.12 3.27
N VAL A 58 -7.68 11.87 2.92
CA VAL A 58 -6.90 10.69 3.34
C VAL A 58 -5.48 10.80 2.80
N LEU A 59 -5.33 11.00 1.49
CA LEU A 59 -4.02 11.10 0.83
C LEU A 59 -3.18 12.26 1.36
N GLU A 60 -3.79 13.44 1.53
CA GLU A 60 -3.12 14.63 2.06
C GLU A 60 -2.60 14.41 3.50
N ARG A 61 -3.34 13.67 4.33
CA ARG A 61 -2.98 13.41 5.74
C ARG A 61 -1.95 12.28 5.88
N ALA A 62 -2.13 11.19 5.13
CA ALA A 62 -1.37 9.95 5.30
C ALA A 62 0.14 10.11 5.11
N SER A 63 0.57 11.16 4.41
CA SER A 63 1.97 11.48 4.11
C SER A 63 2.53 12.64 4.94
N THR A 64 1.77 13.19 5.89
CA THR A 64 2.30 14.26 6.76
C THR A 64 3.31 13.70 7.77
N ALA A 65 4.30 14.51 8.16
CA ALA A 65 5.32 14.09 9.12
C ALA A 65 4.72 13.71 10.49
N GLU A 66 3.68 14.42 10.92
CA GLU A 66 2.94 14.10 12.15
C GLU A 66 2.31 12.72 12.08
N GLU A 67 1.65 12.39 10.96
CA GLU A 67 0.96 11.12 10.81
C GLU A 67 1.94 9.94 10.65
N LEU A 68 3.06 10.16 9.97
CA LEU A 68 4.14 9.17 9.87
C LEU A 68 4.82 8.92 11.22
N ALA A 69 4.95 9.95 12.07
CA ALA A 69 5.55 9.83 13.40
C ALA A 69 4.68 9.03 14.41
N LYS A 70 3.44 8.67 14.07
CA LYS A 70 2.55 7.89 14.97
C LYS A 70 2.95 6.42 15.14
N GLY A 71 3.94 5.93 14.38
CA GLY A 71 4.46 4.55 14.47
C GLY A 71 3.45 3.51 14.02
N ARG A 72 2.73 3.78 12.92
CA ARG A 72 1.65 2.92 12.41
C ARG A 72 2.13 1.55 11.92
N ASP A 73 3.44 1.36 11.76
CA ASP A 73 4.13 0.15 11.33
C ASP A 73 4.68 -0.69 12.51
N LEU A 74 4.57 -0.21 13.76
CA LEU A 74 5.15 -0.88 14.93
C LEU A 74 4.39 -2.14 15.37
N SER A 75 3.09 -2.21 15.12
CA SER A 75 2.27 -3.41 15.36
C SER A 75 0.97 -3.38 14.56
N PRO A 76 0.31 -4.54 14.35
CA PRO A 76 -1.02 -4.59 13.73
C PRO A 76 -2.08 -3.77 14.46
N GLU A 77 -2.05 -3.77 15.79
CA GLU A 77 -2.96 -3.01 16.63
C GLU A 77 -2.74 -1.51 16.45
N ARG A 78 -1.48 -1.06 16.42
CA ARG A 78 -1.14 0.34 16.21
C ARG A 78 -1.47 0.80 14.79
N HIS A 79 -1.24 -0.05 13.80
CA HIS A 79 -1.65 0.19 12.41
C HIS A 79 -3.16 0.41 12.32
N ARG A 80 -3.94 -0.46 12.97
CA ARG A 80 -5.40 -0.38 13.03
C ARG A 80 -5.87 0.92 13.65
N GLU A 81 -5.36 1.25 14.82
CA GLU A 81 -5.72 2.46 15.56
C GLU A 81 -5.48 3.71 14.72
N VAL A 82 -4.26 3.88 14.21
CA VAL A 82 -3.85 5.10 13.48
C VAL A 82 -4.62 5.25 12.16
N TRP A 83 -4.79 4.18 11.38
CA TRP A 83 -5.52 4.29 10.11
C TRP A 83 -7.02 4.55 10.28
N ILE A 84 -7.66 3.95 11.29
CA ILE A 84 -9.06 4.23 11.58
C ILE A 84 -9.23 5.70 12.01
N GLU A 85 -8.38 6.20 12.90
CA GLU A 85 -8.37 7.61 13.32
C GLU A 85 -8.20 8.56 12.12
N LEU A 86 -7.29 8.21 11.19
CA LEU A 86 -7.06 8.98 9.97
C LEU A 86 -8.32 9.01 9.09
N TYR A 87 -8.97 7.87 8.86
CA TYR A 87 -10.22 7.79 8.08
C TYR A 87 -11.37 8.56 8.73
N GLU A 88 -11.51 8.47 10.06
CA GLU A 88 -12.47 9.26 10.84
C GLU A 88 -12.23 10.76 10.63
N THR A 89 -10.99 11.21 10.81
CA THR A 89 -10.58 12.61 10.64
C THR A 89 -10.75 13.08 9.19
N ALA A 90 -10.57 12.19 8.21
CA ALA A 90 -10.82 12.46 6.80
C ALA A 90 -12.32 12.52 6.45
N GLY A 91 -13.21 12.18 7.38
CA GLY A 91 -14.66 12.34 7.25
C GLY A 91 -15.40 11.10 6.73
N CYS A 92 -14.83 9.90 6.83
CA CYS A 92 -15.51 8.67 6.42
C CYS A 92 -16.85 8.45 7.14
N ALA A 93 -16.94 8.73 8.45
CA ALA A 93 -18.18 8.58 9.20
C ALA A 93 -19.34 9.47 8.72
N ALA A 94 -19.04 10.58 8.02
CA ALA A 94 -20.07 11.43 7.42
C ALA A 94 -20.67 10.82 6.13
N LEU A 95 -19.97 9.88 5.49
CA LEU A 95 -20.47 9.16 4.31
C LEU A 95 -21.29 7.94 4.72
N ALA A 96 -20.83 7.16 5.70
CA ALA A 96 -21.55 6.05 6.29
C ALA A 96 -21.05 5.74 7.70
N ARG A 97 -21.95 5.36 8.61
CA ARG A 97 -21.60 4.93 9.96
C ARG A 97 -20.78 3.64 9.90
N GLY A 98 -19.62 3.61 10.58
CA GLY A 98 -18.72 2.45 10.60
C GLY A 98 -17.84 2.31 9.35
N LEU A 99 -17.81 3.34 8.49
CA LEU A 99 -17.05 3.28 7.23
C LEU A 99 -15.54 3.19 7.47
N SER A 100 -15.01 3.83 8.50
CA SER A 100 -13.57 3.85 8.79
C SER A 100 -13.05 2.45 9.14
N GLU A 101 -13.76 1.74 10.02
CA GLU A 101 -13.44 0.36 10.37
C GLU A 101 -13.57 -0.56 9.16
N ARG A 102 -14.66 -0.43 8.40
CA ARG A 102 -14.88 -1.31 7.26
C ARG A 102 -13.86 -1.08 6.14
N LEU A 103 -13.49 0.17 5.89
CA LEU A 103 -12.45 0.51 4.93
C LEU A 103 -11.10 -0.04 5.36
N TYR A 104 -10.74 0.07 6.65
CA TYR A 104 -9.52 -0.54 7.18
C TYR A 104 -9.51 -2.07 6.97
N GLU A 105 -10.63 -2.75 7.28
CA GLU A 105 -10.75 -4.18 7.06
C GLU A 105 -10.57 -4.57 5.59
N LEU A 106 -11.09 -3.77 4.65
CA LEU A 106 -10.86 -4.00 3.22
C LEU A 106 -9.39 -3.81 2.84
N THR A 107 -8.70 -2.81 3.37
CA THR A 107 -7.26 -2.56 3.10
C THR A 107 -6.39 -3.77 3.46
N LEU A 108 -6.75 -4.55 4.47
CA LEU A 108 -6.01 -5.76 4.85
C LEU A 108 -6.22 -6.94 3.90
N ARG A 109 -7.24 -6.91 3.03
CA ARG A 109 -7.57 -8.05 2.18
C ARG A 109 -6.62 -8.13 0.99
N ALA A 110 -6.18 -9.35 0.68
CA ALA A 110 -5.34 -9.61 -0.48
C ALA A 110 -5.96 -9.17 -1.83
N ASP A 111 -7.29 -9.18 -1.95
CA ASP A 111 -8.01 -8.74 -3.16
C ASP A 111 -8.13 -7.22 -3.31
N SER A 112 -7.63 -6.45 -2.34
CA SER A 112 -7.58 -4.99 -2.39
C SER A 112 -6.25 -4.45 -2.93
N TRP A 113 -5.29 -5.31 -3.26
CA TRP A 113 -3.97 -4.91 -3.75
C TRP A 113 -3.76 -5.32 -5.19
N GLU A 114 -3.06 -4.45 -5.93
CA GLU A 114 -2.67 -4.65 -7.32
C GLU A 114 -1.15 -4.57 -7.45
N ALA A 115 -0.55 -5.40 -8.30
CA ALA A 115 0.85 -5.25 -8.67
C ALA A 115 1.02 -4.20 -9.77
N PHE A 116 2.16 -3.50 -9.80
CA PHE A 116 2.49 -2.71 -10.97
C PHE A 116 2.76 -3.63 -12.18
N PRO A 117 2.51 -3.16 -13.42
CA PRO A 117 2.57 -4.01 -14.61
C PRO A 117 3.92 -4.71 -14.82
N ASP A 118 5.01 -4.11 -14.35
CA ASP A 118 6.38 -4.58 -14.50
C ASP A 118 6.92 -5.36 -13.29
N SER A 119 6.24 -5.35 -12.14
CA SER A 119 6.77 -5.94 -10.90
C SER A 119 7.12 -7.43 -11.05
N VAL A 120 6.21 -8.24 -11.60
CA VAL A 120 6.45 -9.69 -11.80
C VAL A 120 7.61 -9.93 -12.76
N ALA A 121 7.68 -9.17 -13.85
CA ALA A 121 8.73 -9.31 -14.85
C ALA A 121 10.11 -8.95 -14.28
N THR A 122 10.17 -7.87 -13.49
CA THR A 122 11.38 -7.40 -12.80
C THR A 122 11.89 -8.43 -11.80
N LEU A 123 11.04 -8.93 -10.89
CA LEU A 123 11.45 -9.94 -9.91
C LEU A 123 11.94 -11.23 -10.60
N ARG A 124 11.23 -11.69 -11.65
CA ARG A 124 11.64 -12.85 -12.44
C ARG A 124 13.00 -12.65 -13.11
N ALA A 125 13.23 -11.48 -13.69
CA ALA A 125 14.47 -11.16 -14.37
C ALA A 125 15.68 -11.13 -13.42
N LEU A 126 15.50 -10.63 -12.20
CA LEU A 126 16.55 -10.64 -11.17
C LEU A 126 16.86 -12.06 -10.69
N ARG A 127 15.84 -12.89 -10.43
CA ARG A 127 16.06 -14.29 -10.04
C ARG A 127 16.71 -15.13 -11.13
N ALA A 128 16.36 -14.90 -12.40
CA ALA A 128 17.00 -15.56 -13.53
C ALA A 128 18.50 -15.25 -13.62
N ARG A 129 18.96 -14.15 -13.00
CA ARG A 129 20.37 -13.76 -12.86
C ARG A 129 21.03 -14.27 -11.58
N GLY A 130 20.33 -15.09 -10.79
CA GLY A 130 20.82 -15.63 -9.53
C GLY A 130 20.81 -14.64 -8.36
N VAL A 131 20.19 -13.47 -8.51
CA VAL A 131 20.10 -12.46 -7.45
C VAL A 131 19.06 -12.87 -6.41
N ARG A 132 19.45 -12.88 -5.14
CA ARG A 132 18.51 -13.14 -4.03
C ARG A 132 17.58 -11.96 -3.83
N LEU A 133 16.30 -12.21 -3.58
CA LEU A 133 15.32 -11.14 -3.37
C LEU A 133 14.82 -11.16 -1.94
N GLY A 134 14.62 -9.97 -1.37
CA GLY A 134 13.96 -9.78 -0.08
C GLY A 134 12.97 -8.62 -0.13
N LEU A 135 11.98 -8.65 0.76
CA LEU A 135 11.06 -7.54 0.97
C LEU A 135 11.35 -6.91 2.33
N VAL A 136 11.48 -5.59 2.36
CA VAL A 136 11.61 -4.77 3.57
C VAL A 136 10.65 -3.60 3.41
N SER A 137 9.58 -3.59 4.20
CA SER A 137 8.52 -2.58 4.07
C SER A 137 7.97 -2.22 5.44
N ASP A 138 7.73 -0.93 5.65
CA ASP A 138 7.14 -0.38 6.87
C ASP A 138 5.61 -0.57 6.84
N THR A 139 5.19 -1.84 6.93
CA THR A 139 3.78 -2.25 6.98
C THR A 139 3.41 -2.75 8.37
N GLY A 140 2.19 -2.41 8.81
CA GLY A 140 1.66 -2.90 10.08
C GLY A 140 0.96 -4.26 9.99
N PHE A 141 0.91 -4.90 8.83
CA PHE A 141 0.20 -6.18 8.65
C PHE A 141 0.89 -7.09 7.63
N ASP A 142 0.49 -8.36 7.61
CA ASP A 142 1.07 -9.37 6.73
C ASP A 142 0.64 -9.19 5.27
N LEU A 143 1.59 -8.76 4.43
CA LEU A 143 1.40 -8.59 2.98
C LEU A 143 1.51 -9.89 2.18
N ARG A 144 2.01 -10.99 2.77
CA ARG A 144 2.26 -12.26 2.04
C ARG A 144 1.02 -12.75 1.27
N PRO A 145 -0.21 -12.74 1.82
CA PRO A 145 -1.39 -13.16 1.08
C PRO A 145 -1.66 -12.35 -0.20
N ALA A 146 -1.36 -11.04 -0.20
CA ALA A 146 -1.48 -10.20 -1.39
C ALA A 146 -0.38 -10.53 -2.40
N LEU A 147 0.87 -10.67 -1.94
CA LEU A 147 2.02 -11.00 -2.79
C LEU A 147 1.88 -12.38 -3.44
N ASP A 148 1.38 -13.38 -2.71
CA ASP A 148 1.09 -14.72 -3.24
C ASP A 148 0.03 -14.65 -4.35
N ARG A 149 -1.09 -13.96 -4.09
CA ARG A 149 -2.18 -13.77 -5.05
C ARG A 149 -1.71 -13.08 -6.34
N LEU A 150 -0.79 -12.13 -6.21
CA LEU A 150 -0.23 -11.35 -7.32
C LEU A 150 0.95 -12.04 -8.02
N GLY A 151 1.40 -13.20 -7.53
CA GLY A 151 2.51 -13.95 -8.11
C GLY A 151 3.89 -13.31 -7.87
N LEU A 152 4.07 -12.60 -6.76
CA LEU A 152 5.29 -11.88 -6.38
C LEU A 152 6.14 -12.63 -5.34
N ALA A 153 5.54 -13.54 -4.56
CA ALA A 153 6.22 -14.31 -3.51
C ALA A 153 6.87 -15.60 -4.02
N ALA A 154 6.29 -16.20 -5.07
CA ALA A 154 6.89 -17.13 -6.03
C ALA A 154 8.21 -16.62 -6.55
#